data_AF-A0A3S2V990-F1
#
_entry.id   AF-A0A3S2V990-F1
#
_cell.length_a   1.000
_cell.length_b   1.000
_cell.length_c   1.000
_cell.angle_alpha   90.00
_cell.angle_beta   90.00
_cell.angle_gamma   90.00
#
_symmetry.space_group_name_H-M   'P 1'
#
loop_
_entity.id
_entity.type
_entity.pdbx_description
1 polymer ?
#
loop_
_entity_poly.entity_id
_entity_poly.type
_entity_poly.pdbx_seq_one_letter_code
_entity_poly.pdbx_strand_id
1 'polypeptide(L)'
;MMNGISLALTNPRGGAVLAPPPWVPDPDRYMPAATRTRWPTGATATPWTFPAGLNYQCSKLFFGAPDYPTNDFLIPFVGFALTEGGNAPQETQSPNADTVIDEAFFVMPNGTEYPILFGGLVPATVTAATGIVYGQVILPVALPAWSIFGVRTVYHGAEGAQRCGSYRIQRHRGEKYWGAADLASVQALAAANGPSTAALDPDSLYNTIGNATNSQIQAYGPALVLAKGWDGRPVPLVVGDSLIERQEIAASADERGNMGMIRRWLDQRDQVWGNTVPLVMGVPGEHNEFELATNATKRWVMIDAIKTTFNGGKDIWTFCLDQGGRNDNNTTLSLWQSRKFGLDDRIIARYPGAHMVGMTILPTLAGSSDAGRTVAGYSATSALWNPSTGTLASMNASLIASSRFAKTIDIVPAFMSDSDPTKGAAAELTPLGNVIGHPGNQDGVTTWDTMRLPSTTKLGARVMFEYQPGLWTSRTLVDRTDLGDGTANYRVAEVLATNVQDNAALLGHAYTAADFVHPALYGVLRFVSRLPQSHKAKFYP
;
A
#
# COMPACT_ATOMS: atom_id res chain seq x y z
N MET A 1 30.92 -30.72 18.11
CA MET A 1 31.75 -29.50 18.10
C MET A 1 32.54 -29.48 16.80
N MET A 2 32.15 -28.61 15.86
CA MET A 2 33.01 -28.14 14.77
C MET A 2 32.40 -26.83 14.25
N ASN A 3 33.24 -25.80 14.26
CA ASN A 3 33.02 -24.42 13.83
C ASN A 3 32.63 -24.40 12.32
N GLY A 4 31.77 -23.53 11.79
CA GLY A 4 31.63 -22.11 12.08
C GLY A 4 32.39 -21.29 11.02
N ILE A 5 31.83 -21.12 9.82
CA ILE A 5 32.24 -20.06 8.87
C ILE A 5 30.96 -19.37 8.39
N SER A 6 30.56 -18.34 9.14
CA SER A 6 29.67 -17.29 8.67
C SER A 6 30.50 -16.35 7.80
N LEU A 7 30.19 -16.27 6.51
CA LEU A 7 30.67 -15.18 5.64
C LEU A 7 30.01 -13.88 6.10
N ALA A 8 30.62 -13.24 7.10
CA ALA A 8 30.39 -11.85 7.40
C ALA A 8 30.96 -11.02 6.24
N LEU A 9 30.07 -10.46 5.42
CA LEU A 9 30.39 -9.31 4.59
C LEU A 9 30.82 -8.17 5.53
N THR A 10 32.13 -7.98 5.65
CA THR A 10 32.75 -6.85 6.31
C THR A 10 32.35 -5.57 5.58
N ASN A 11 31.43 -4.80 6.16
CA ASN A 11 31.23 -3.40 5.83
C ASN A 11 32.58 -2.66 5.95
N PRO A 12 33.02 -1.91 4.92
CA PRO A 12 34.21 -1.09 5.06
C PRO A 12 33.95 0.00 6.11
N ARG A 13 34.62 -0.11 7.26
CA ARG A 13 34.74 0.95 8.25
C ARG A 13 35.73 1.99 7.72
N GLY A 14 35.27 3.21 7.48
CA GLY A 14 36.15 4.31 7.06
C GLY A 14 35.44 5.50 6.41
N GLY A 15 34.31 5.93 6.97
CA GLY A 15 33.65 7.19 6.61
C GLY A 15 32.80 7.63 7.79
N ALA A 16 32.69 8.93 8.04
CA ALA A 16 31.78 9.45 9.06
C ALA A 16 30.40 8.82 8.82
N VAL A 17 29.85 8.11 9.83
CA VAL A 17 28.50 7.60 9.73
C VAL A 17 27.61 8.82 9.55
N LEU A 18 26.99 8.95 8.37
CA LEU A 18 25.98 9.97 8.11
C LEU A 18 24.85 9.73 9.12
N ALA A 19 24.86 10.47 10.22
CA ALA A 19 23.79 10.47 11.20
C ALA A 19 22.76 11.54 10.81
N PRO A 20 21.46 11.34 11.09
CA PRO A 20 20.50 12.40 10.94
C PRO A 20 20.87 13.58 11.85
N PRO A 21 20.45 14.82 11.51
CA PRO A 21 20.46 15.88 12.51
C PRO A 21 19.64 15.44 13.73
N PRO A 22 19.92 15.97 14.94
CA PRO A 22 19.14 15.64 16.12
C PRO A 22 17.66 15.84 15.85
N TRP A 23 16.84 14.81 16.12
CA TRP A 23 15.40 14.95 16.04
C TRP A 23 14.94 15.93 17.12
N VAL A 24 14.08 16.86 16.72
CA VAL A 24 13.49 17.86 17.63
C VAL A 24 12.04 17.44 17.88
N PRO A 25 11.72 16.82 19.03
CA PRO A 25 10.38 16.34 19.31
C PRO A 25 9.37 17.48 19.38
N ASP A 26 8.14 17.17 19.00
CA ASP A 26 6.96 18.00 19.29
C ASP A 26 5.83 17.04 19.70
N PRO A 27 5.85 16.58 20.96
CA PRO A 27 4.99 15.48 21.40
C PRO A 27 3.50 15.85 21.38
N ASP A 28 3.16 17.14 21.39
CA ASP A 28 1.76 17.60 21.38
C ASP A 28 1.15 17.68 19.97
N ARG A 29 1.97 17.49 18.93
CA ARG A 29 1.54 17.54 17.53
C ARG A 29 0.99 16.19 17.07
N TYR A 30 -0.22 16.20 16.51
CA TYR A 30 -0.76 15.04 15.81
C TYR A 30 0.01 14.81 14.51
N MET A 31 0.60 13.62 14.38
CA MET A 31 1.33 13.17 13.19
C MET A 31 0.84 11.78 12.75
N PRO A 32 0.95 11.42 11.46
CA PRO A 32 0.73 10.07 10.94
C PRO A 32 1.31 8.99 11.85
N ALA A 33 0.43 8.11 12.33
CA ALA A 33 0.76 7.08 13.31
C ALA A 33 0.38 5.66 12.86
N ALA A 34 0.03 5.48 11.57
CA ALA A 34 -0.28 4.16 11.04
C ALA A 34 0.12 3.95 9.57
N THR A 35 0.82 2.83 9.31
CA THR A 35 1.47 2.46 8.03
C THR A 35 0.52 2.13 6.86
N ARG A 36 -0.73 1.74 7.14
CA ARG A 36 -1.70 1.25 6.14
C ARG A 36 -2.90 2.19 5.93
N THR A 37 -2.86 3.42 6.44
CA THR A 37 -3.97 4.36 6.18
C THR A 37 -4.18 4.54 4.69
N ARG A 38 -5.45 4.54 4.25
CA ARG A 38 -5.82 4.65 2.84
C ARG A 38 -7.08 5.48 2.69
N TRP A 39 -7.10 6.37 1.70
CA TRP A 39 -8.29 7.11 1.33
C TRP A 39 -9.38 6.17 0.82
N PRO A 40 -10.67 6.45 1.11
CA PRO A 40 -11.72 5.71 0.45
C PRO A 40 -11.64 5.89 -1.06
N THR A 41 -11.72 4.77 -1.78
CA THR A 41 -11.73 4.79 -3.24
C THR A 41 -12.93 4.01 -3.76
N GLY A 42 -13.50 4.51 -4.84
CA GLY A 42 -14.47 3.79 -5.64
C GLY A 42 -13.79 3.26 -6.89
N ALA A 43 -14.17 2.07 -7.33
CA ALA A 43 -13.84 1.69 -8.70
C ALA A 43 -14.69 2.52 -9.68
N THR A 44 -14.16 2.69 -10.89
CA THR A 44 -14.56 3.57 -12.00
C THR A 44 -16.02 3.60 -12.48
N ALA A 45 -17.02 3.05 -11.77
CA ALA A 45 -18.44 3.19 -12.15
C ALA A 45 -19.48 2.93 -11.05
N THR A 46 -19.13 2.35 -9.90
CA THR A 46 -20.16 1.94 -8.91
C THR A 46 -19.57 1.95 -7.49
N PRO A 47 -20.02 2.86 -6.61
CA PRO A 47 -19.69 2.82 -5.19
C PRO A 47 -20.12 1.50 -4.55
N TRP A 48 -19.47 1.13 -3.45
CA TRP A 48 -19.88 -0.02 -2.64
C TRP A 48 -21.28 0.21 -2.08
N THR A 49 -22.10 -0.83 -1.99
CA THR A 49 -23.44 -0.74 -1.41
C THR A 49 -23.58 -1.61 -0.16
N PHE A 50 -24.57 -1.32 0.67
CA PHE A 50 -25.02 -2.20 1.74
C PHE A 50 -25.88 -3.34 1.16
N PRO A 51 -25.45 -4.61 1.22
CA PRO A 51 -26.25 -5.72 0.71
C PRO A 51 -27.50 -5.95 1.57
N ALA A 52 -28.54 -6.53 0.98
CA ALA A 52 -29.75 -6.90 1.70
C ALA A 52 -29.45 -7.87 2.86
N GLY A 53 -30.03 -7.61 4.03
CA GLY A 53 -29.79 -8.35 5.27
C GLY A 53 -28.39 -8.19 5.88
N LEU A 54 -27.54 -7.32 5.31
CA LEU A 54 -26.16 -7.06 5.74
C LEU A 54 -25.88 -5.55 5.82
N ASN A 55 -26.90 -4.78 6.19
CA ASN A 55 -26.88 -3.33 6.27
C ASN A 55 -26.14 -2.79 7.50
N TYR A 56 -26.02 -3.59 8.56
CA TYR A 56 -25.07 -3.35 9.65
C TYR A 56 -23.79 -4.12 9.39
N GLN A 57 -22.65 -3.43 9.40
CA GLN A 57 -21.36 -3.99 9.03
C GLN A 57 -20.32 -3.67 10.09
N CYS A 58 -19.36 -4.58 10.28
CA CYS A 58 -18.25 -4.37 11.20
C CYS A 58 -16.94 -4.76 10.53
N SER A 59 -16.00 -3.81 10.46
CA SER A 59 -14.64 -4.05 9.99
C SER A 59 -13.69 -4.13 11.18
N LYS A 60 -12.73 -5.07 11.15
CA LYS A 60 -11.60 -5.14 12.09
C LYS A 60 -10.31 -5.12 11.30
N LEU A 61 -9.62 -3.99 11.37
CA LEU A 61 -8.46 -3.64 10.55
C LEU A 61 -7.23 -3.48 11.44
N PHE A 62 -6.05 -3.86 10.95
CA PHE A 62 -4.80 -3.76 11.69
C PHE A 62 -3.78 -2.85 10.99
N PHE A 63 -2.99 -2.14 11.77
CA PHE A 63 -2.01 -1.14 11.33
C PHE A 63 -0.71 -1.22 12.14
N GLY A 64 0.41 -0.80 11.55
CA GLY A 64 1.69 -0.68 12.25
C GLY A 64 1.88 0.70 12.87
N ALA A 65 2.26 0.74 14.14
CA ALA A 65 2.59 1.96 14.90
C ALA A 65 4.01 2.46 14.57
N PRO A 66 4.31 3.77 14.71
CA PRO A 66 5.65 4.30 14.52
C PRO A 66 6.68 3.71 15.50
N ASP A 67 7.98 3.88 15.23
CA ASP A 67 9.08 3.45 16.11
C ASP A 67 9.30 4.39 17.34
N TYR A 68 8.20 4.97 17.82
CA TYR A 68 8.12 5.75 19.05
C TYR A 68 6.73 5.54 19.70
N PRO A 69 6.61 5.64 21.04
CA PRO A 69 5.34 5.48 21.73
C PRO A 69 4.33 6.59 21.39
N THR A 70 3.04 6.23 21.36
CA THR A 70 1.93 7.16 21.06
C THR A 70 0.75 6.87 21.99
N ASN A 71 -0.05 7.88 22.38
CA ASN A 71 -1.10 7.67 23.39
C ASN A 71 -2.41 8.46 23.18
N ASP A 72 -2.39 9.56 22.45
CA ASP A 72 -3.56 10.38 22.14
C ASP A 72 -3.75 10.38 20.61
N PHE A 73 -4.86 9.80 20.15
CA PHE A 73 -5.11 9.52 18.74
C PHE A 73 -6.28 10.35 18.19
N LEU A 74 -6.09 10.83 16.97
CA LEU A 74 -7.09 11.50 16.14
C LEU A 74 -7.31 10.68 14.86
N ILE A 75 -8.54 10.24 14.63
CA ILE A 75 -8.90 9.23 13.64
C ILE A 75 -10.05 9.76 12.79
N PRO A 76 -9.76 10.45 11.68
CA PRO A 76 -10.79 10.94 10.77
C PRO A 76 -11.49 9.82 10.00
N PHE A 77 -12.81 9.92 9.89
CA PHE A 77 -13.65 9.14 8.99
C PHE A 77 -14.34 10.09 8.01
N VAL A 78 -14.43 9.70 6.74
CA VAL A 78 -14.88 10.61 5.66
C VAL A 78 -16.02 10.02 4.85
N GLY A 79 -16.89 10.91 4.37
CA GLY A 79 -18.07 10.60 3.57
C GLY A 79 -17.87 10.81 2.08
N PHE A 80 -16.62 10.96 1.61
CA PHE A 80 -16.28 11.08 0.20
C PHE A 80 -15.27 10.01 -0.21
N ALA A 81 -15.24 9.68 -1.49
CA ALA A 81 -14.28 8.75 -2.06
C ALA A 81 -13.62 9.34 -3.31
N LEU A 82 -12.41 8.85 -3.58
CA LEU A 82 -11.62 9.22 -4.72
C LEU A 82 -11.87 8.27 -5.88
N THR A 83 -11.75 8.82 -7.08
CA THR A 83 -11.65 8.05 -8.32
C THR A 83 -10.27 7.41 -8.41
N GLU A 84 -10.21 6.12 -8.73
CA GLU A 84 -9.00 5.46 -9.25
C GLU A 84 -9.02 5.42 -10.78
N GLY A 85 -7.84 5.39 -11.42
CA GLY A 85 -7.71 5.32 -12.88
C GLY A 85 -7.70 6.69 -13.57
N GLY A 86 -8.25 6.79 -14.78
CA GLY A 86 -7.96 7.90 -15.70
C GLY A 86 -8.37 9.31 -15.25
N ASN A 87 -9.23 9.45 -14.24
CA ASN A 87 -9.61 10.75 -13.64
C ASN A 87 -9.13 10.88 -12.19
N ALA A 88 -8.22 10.03 -11.73
CA ALA A 88 -7.68 10.11 -10.39
C ALA A 88 -6.82 11.38 -10.21
N PRO A 89 -6.90 12.09 -9.06
CA PRO A 89 -7.52 11.68 -7.80
C PRO A 89 -8.85 12.42 -7.52
N GLN A 90 -9.69 12.65 -8.53
CA GLN A 90 -10.93 13.39 -8.36
C GLN A 90 -11.86 12.78 -7.31
N GLU A 91 -12.43 13.62 -6.44
CA GLU A 91 -13.27 13.26 -5.30
C GLU A 91 -14.77 13.33 -5.65
N THR A 92 -15.11 12.78 -6.82
CA THR A 92 -16.43 12.82 -7.45
C THR A 92 -17.24 11.53 -7.25
N GLN A 93 -16.62 10.45 -6.75
CA GLN A 93 -17.27 9.15 -6.52
C GLN A 93 -17.87 9.02 -5.11
N SER A 94 -18.49 10.09 -4.64
CA SER A 94 -19.04 10.11 -3.30
C SER A 94 -20.29 9.24 -3.16
N PRO A 95 -20.54 8.64 -1.98
CA PRO A 95 -21.80 7.97 -1.70
C PRO A 95 -22.99 8.93 -1.83
N ASN A 96 -24.18 8.37 -2.06
CA ASN A 96 -25.44 9.10 -2.17
C ASN A 96 -26.24 9.16 -0.86
N ALA A 97 -25.75 8.52 0.20
CA ALA A 97 -26.39 8.45 1.49
C ALA A 97 -25.35 8.52 2.61
N ASP A 98 -25.78 9.02 3.76
CA ASP A 98 -24.96 9.11 4.94
C ASP A 98 -24.58 7.70 5.44
N THR A 99 -23.40 7.59 6.01
CA THR A 99 -22.99 6.39 6.76
C THR A 99 -23.03 6.72 8.24
N VAL A 100 -23.73 5.89 9.02
CA VAL A 100 -23.75 6.02 10.48
C VAL A 100 -22.70 5.11 11.05
N ILE A 101 -21.74 5.66 11.79
CA ILE A 101 -20.86 4.90 12.67
C ILE A 101 -21.62 4.70 13.98
N ASP A 102 -21.98 3.45 14.28
CA ASP A 102 -22.64 3.11 15.54
C ASP A 102 -21.63 3.11 16.68
N GLU A 103 -20.48 2.47 16.45
CA GLU A 103 -19.40 2.32 17.43
C GLU A 103 -18.04 2.18 16.73
N ALA A 104 -16.99 2.70 17.33
CA ALA A 104 -15.62 2.45 16.90
C ALA A 104 -14.70 2.22 18.09
N PHE A 105 -13.75 1.30 17.95
CA PHE A 105 -12.82 0.92 19.01
C PHE A 105 -11.39 0.90 18.50
N PHE A 106 -10.49 1.45 19.30
CA PHE A 106 -9.06 1.24 19.19
C PHE A 106 -8.71 -0.08 19.86
N VAL A 107 -8.05 -0.99 19.15
CA VAL A 107 -7.69 -2.32 19.62
C VAL A 107 -6.19 -2.36 19.91
N MET A 108 -5.81 -2.51 21.17
CA MET A 108 -4.42 -2.67 21.58
C MET A 108 -3.82 -3.99 21.10
N PRO A 109 -2.48 -4.13 21.05
CA PRO A 109 -1.82 -5.38 20.67
C PRO A 109 -2.23 -6.60 21.52
N ASN A 110 -2.63 -6.38 22.77
CA ASN A 110 -3.13 -7.42 23.67
C ASN A 110 -4.63 -7.73 23.50
N GLY A 111 -5.30 -7.07 22.56
CA GLY A 111 -6.74 -7.23 22.28
C GLY A 111 -7.67 -6.35 23.11
N THR A 112 -7.17 -5.54 24.06
CA THR A 112 -8.00 -4.60 24.81
C THR A 112 -8.57 -3.52 23.89
N GLU A 113 -9.87 -3.26 24.00
CA GLU A 113 -10.57 -2.25 23.20
C GLU A 113 -10.84 -0.98 24.01
N TYR A 114 -10.56 0.17 23.41
CA TYR A 114 -10.90 1.50 23.94
C TYR A 114 -11.84 2.21 22.97
N PRO A 115 -12.95 2.78 23.44
CA PRO A 115 -13.89 3.46 22.56
C PRO A 115 -13.24 4.68 21.91
N ILE A 116 -13.47 4.83 20.61
CA ILE A 116 -13.17 6.04 19.85
C ILE A 116 -14.42 6.90 19.90
N LEU A 117 -14.29 8.12 20.42
CA LEU A 117 -15.41 9.04 20.62
C LEU A 117 -15.39 10.18 19.59
N PHE A 118 -16.57 10.60 19.14
CA PHE A 118 -16.78 11.68 18.18
C PHE A 118 -17.41 12.86 18.91
N GLY A 119 -16.60 13.88 19.25
CA GLY A 119 -17.08 15.01 20.06
C GLY A 119 -17.62 14.59 21.44
N GLY A 120 -17.08 13.49 22.00
CA GLY A 120 -17.52 12.90 23.27
C GLY A 120 -18.68 11.90 23.16
N LEU A 121 -19.23 11.67 21.96
CA LEU A 121 -20.29 10.71 21.71
C LEU A 121 -19.74 9.41 21.11
N VAL A 122 -20.43 8.30 21.32
CA VAL A 122 -20.08 7.00 20.71
C VAL A 122 -20.45 6.94 19.22
N PRO A 123 -21.69 7.26 18.81
CA PRO A 123 -22.05 7.24 17.40
C PRO A 123 -21.70 8.56 16.69
N ALA A 124 -21.56 8.49 15.36
CA ALA A 124 -21.43 9.66 14.51
C ALA A 124 -22.05 9.42 13.12
N THR A 125 -22.74 10.42 12.60
CA THR A 125 -23.21 10.41 11.21
C THR A 125 -22.17 11.06 10.32
N VAL A 126 -21.68 10.32 9.34
CA VAL A 126 -20.76 10.81 8.31
C VAL A 126 -21.59 11.21 7.09
N THR A 127 -21.76 12.52 6.92
CA THR A 127 -22.55 13.07 5.82
C THR A 127 -21.97 12.68 4.46
N ALA A 128 -22.83 12.26 3.54
CA ALA A 128 -22.48 11.89 2.18
C ALA A 128 -21.75 13.03 1.44
N ALA A 129 -20.75 12.68 0.66
CA ALA A 129 -19.95 13.53 -0.22
C ALA A 129 -19.09 14.63 0.41
N THR A 130 -19.36 15.05 1.64
CA THR A 130 -18.69 16.20 2.28
C THR A 130 -18.31 15.96 3.74
N GLY A 131 -18.98 15.03 4.42
CA GLY A 131 -18.81 14.83 5.85
C GLY A 131 -17.41 14.34 6.23
N ILE A 132 -16.87 14.94 7.28
CA ILE A 132 -15.68 14.46 7.98
C ILE A 132 -16.02 14.46 9.46
N VAL A 133 -15.84 13.32 10.13
CA VAL A 133 -15.97 13.21 11.58
C VAL A 133 -14.63 12.79 12.17
N TYR A 134 -14.28 13.37 13.31
CA TYR A 134 -12.99 13.16 13.96
C TYR A 134 -13.19 12.31 15.20
N GLY A 135 -12.82 11.02 15.10
CA GLY A 135 -12.77 10.14 16.25
C GLY A 135 -11.55 10.43 17.11
N GLN A 136 -11.69 10.38 18.42
CA GLN A 136 -10.59 10.60 19.37
C GLN A 136 -10.55 9.50 20.42
N VAL A 137 -9.34 9.10 20.81
CA VAL A 137 -9.11 8.14 21.90
C VAL A 137 -7.80 8.46 22.60
N ILE A 138 -7.84 8.53 23.92
CA ILE A 138 -6.65 8.64 24.78
C ILE A 138 -6.49 7.31 25.49
N LEU A 139 -5.36 6.66 25.24
CA LEU A 139 -5.03 5.38 25.85
C LEU A 139 -4.52 5.60 27.28
N PRO A 140 -4.88 4.73 28.24
CA PRO A 140 -4.38 4.81 29.61
C PRO A 140 -2.89 4.47 29.72
N VAL A 141 -2.35 3.76 28.73
CA VAL A 141 -0.93 3.43 28.58
C VAL A 141 -0.56 3.69 27.12
N ALA A 142 0.63 4.25 26.90
CA ALA A 142 1.11 4.49 25.54
C ALA A 142 1.15 3.18 24.74
N LEU A 143 0.66 3.25 23.50
CA LEU A 143 0.85 2.21 22.51
C LEU A 143 2.36 1.96 22.35
N PRO A 144 2.83 0.71 22.49
CA PRO A 144 4.24 0.41 22.35
C PRO A 144 4.77 0.78 20.96
N ALA A 145 5.98 1.33 20.92
CA ALA A 145 6.69 1.58 19.68
C ALA A 145 6.76 0.32 18.82
N TRP A 146 6.63 0.49 17.51
CA TRP A 146 6.74 -0.58 16.51
C TRP A 146 5.68 -1.69 16.60
N SER A 147 4.64 -1.53 17.43
CA SER A 147 3.60 -2.53 17.61
C SER A 147 2.57 -2.57 16.46
N ILE A 148 1.75 -3.61 16.44
CA ILE A 148 0.56 -3.71 15.58
C ILE A 148 -0.66 -3.47 16.46
N PHE A 149 -1.50 -2.52 16.06
CA PHE A 149 -2.77 -2.20 16.71
C PHE A 149 -3.90 -2.29 15.70
N GLY A 150 -5.15 -2.29 16.18
CA GLY A 150 -6.32 -2.36 15.32
C GLY A 150 -7.30 -1.21 15.50
N VAL A 151 -8.18 -1.07 14.51
CA VAL A 151 -9.41 -0.28 14.62
C VAL A 151 -10.57 -1.18 14.23
N ARG A 152 -11.55 -1.31 15.12
CA ARG A 152 -12.81 -2.01 14.85
C ARG A 152 -13.92 -0.97 14.69
N THR A 153 -14.60 -0.96 13.55
CA THR A 153 -15.65 0.02 13.24
C THR A 153 -16.95 -0.72 12.93
N VAL A 154 -18.01 -0.41 13.68
CA VAL A 154 -19.38 -0.84 13.41
C VAL A 154 -20.14 0.32 12.78
N TYR A 155 -20.75 0.08 11.63
CA TYR A 155 -21.44 1.11 10.87
C TYR A 155 -22.60 0.54 10.07
N HIS A 156 -23.55 1.40 9.71
CA HIS A 156 -24.68 1.01 8.89
C HIS A 156 -25.14 2.11 7.92
N GLY A 157 -26.02 1.69 7.02
CA GLY A 157 -26.81 2.53 6.15
C GLY A 157 -28.04 1.77 5.69
N ALA A 158 -28.86 2.38 4.83
CA ALA A 158 -29.99 1.67 4.24
C ALA A 158 -29.51 0.58 3.26
N GLU A 159 -30.26 -0.52 3.15
CA GLU A 159 -30.00 -1.55 2.14
C GLU A 159 -30.00 -0.93 0.73
N GLY A 160 -29.03 -1.32 -0.10
CA GLY A 160 -28.82 -0.78 -1.44
C GLY A 160 -28.21 0.62 -1.49
N ALA A 161 -28.12 1.34 -0.36
CA ALA A 161 -27.48 2.65 -0.32
C ALA A 161 -25.97 2.55 -0.57
N GLN A 162 -25.41 3.57 -1.20
CA GLN A 162 -23.97 3.63 -1.48
C GLN A 162 -23.20 4.04 -0.22
N ARG A 163 -21.99 3.52 -0.10
CA ARG A 163 -21.04 3.83 0.97
C ARG A 163 -19.62 3.94 0.42
N CYS A 164 -18.78 4.58 1.22
CA CYS A 164 -17.34 4.54 1.03
C CYS A 164 -16.78 3.13 1.31
N GLY A 165 -15.70 2.79 0.61
CA GLY A 165 -14.86 1.63 0.91
C GLY A 165 -13.40 2.02 0.79
N SER A 166 -12.56 1.51 1.68
CA SER A 166 -11.14 1.88 1.73
C SER A 166 -10.22 0.67 1.84
N TYR A 167 -10.66 -0.38 2.55
CA TYR A 167 -9.77 -1.47 2.98
C TYR A 167 -10.27 -2.82 2.49
N ARG A 168 -9.44 -3.55 1.73
CA ARG A 168 -9.64 -4.98 1.49
C ARG A 168 -9.10 -5.79 2.67
N ILE A 169 -9.85 -6.80 3.11
CA ILE A 169 -9.48 -7.57 4.30
C ILE A 169 -8.22 -8.40 4.07
N GLN A 170 -7.23 -8.25 4.95
CA GLN A 170 -5.98 -8.99 4.94
C GLN A 170 -6.06 -10.14 5.95
N ARG A 171 -6.65 -11.27 5.54
CA ARG A 171 -6.99 -12.40 6.43
C ARG A 171 -5.80 -12.95 7.20
N HIS A 172 -4.65 -13.04 6.53
CA HIS A 172 -3.38 -13.51 7.10
C HIS A 172 -2.85 -12.62 8.24
N ARG A 173 -3.38 -11.40 8.41
CA ARG A 173 -3.08 -10.49 9.52
C ARG A 173 -4.17 -10.50 10.61
N GLY A 174 -5.12 -11.42 10.51
CA GLY A 174 -6.23 -11.56 11.46
C GLY A 174 -7.42 -10.63 11.19
N GLU A 175 -7.40 -9.84 10.11
CA GLU A 175 -8.49 -8.92 9.77
C GLU A 175 -9.80 -9.63 9.45
N LYS A 176 -10.92 -8.93 9.67
CA LYS A 176 -12.28 -9.48 9.56
C LYS A 176 -13.27 -8.46 9.02
N TYR A 177 -14.31 -8.98 8.37
CA TYR A 177 -15.44 -8.20 7.90
C TYR A 177 -16.75 -8.95 8.09
N TRP A 178 -17.57 -8.43 8.99
CA TRP A 178 -18.86 -9.01 9.35
C TRP A 178 -20.00 -8.14 8.89
N GLY A 179 -21.15 -8.76 8.63
CA GLY A 179 -22.39 -8.08 8.31
C GLY A 179 -23.60 -8.83 8.86
N ALA A 180 -24.63 -8.08 9.23
CA ALA A 180 -25.91 -8.58 9.72
C ALA A 180 -27.04 -7.57 9.44
N ALA A 181 -28.28 -7.97 9.74
CA ALA A 181 -29.48 -7.14 9.54
C ALA A 181 -29.70 -6.08 10.63
N ASP A 182 -29.05 -6.23 11.78
CA ASP A 182 -29.19 -5.37 12.95
C ASP A 182 -27.88 -5.23 13.73
N LEU A 183 -27.84 -4.20 14.59
CA LEU A 183 -26.66 -3.84 15.39
C LEU A 183 -26.26 -4.95 16.37
N ALA A 184 -27.22 -5.55 17.07
CA ALA A 184 -26.92 -6.56 18.10
C ALA A 184 -26.30 -7.82 17.48
N SER A 185 -26.80 -8.23 16.31
CA SER A 185 -26.30 -9.36 15.55
C SER A 185 -24.87 -9.13 15.06
N VAL A 186 -24.55 -7.95 14.50
CA VAL A 186 -23.18 -7.68 14.05
C VAL A 186 -22.20 -7.55 15.23
N GLN A 187 -22.66 -7.01 16.36
CA GLN A 187 -21.88 -6.97 17.61
C GLN A 187 -21.59 -8.39 18.13
N ALA A 188 -22.56 -9.30 18.08
CA ALA A 188 -22.37 -10.69 18.47
C ALA A 188 -21.34 -11.39 17.57
N LEU A 189 -21.37 -11.16 16.26
CA LEU A 189 -20.36 -11.68 15.33
C LEU A 189 -18.96 -11.15 15.66
N ALA A 190 -18.84 -9.84 15.92
CA ALA A 190 -17.58 -9.20 16.27
C ALA A 190 -17.00 -9.73 17.59
N ALA A 191 -17.84 -9.90 18.62
CA ALA A 191 -17.47 -10.45 19.92
C ALA A 191 -17.03 -11.92 19.83
N ALA A 192 -17.70 -12.72 18.99
CA ALA A 192 -17.29 -14.09 18.72
C ALA A 192 -15.95 -14.17 17.97
N ASN A 193 -15.55 -13.09 17.27
CA ASN A 193 -14.31 -12.99 16.50
C ASN A 193 -14.11 -14.17 15.53
N GLY A 194 -15.21 -14.67 14.98
CA GLY A 194 -15.23 -15.76 14.00
C GLY A 194 -14.78 -15.32 12.60
N PRO A 195 -14.85 -16.22 11.59
CA PRO A 195 -14.58 -15.88 10.20
C PRO A 195 -15.41 -14.68 9.69
N SER A 196 -14.92 -13.99 8.66
CA SER A 196 -15.68 -12.94 7.97
C SER A 196 -17.00 -13.49 7.42
N THR A 197 -18.01 -12.64 7.27
CA THR A 197 -19.25 -13.00 6.57
C THR A 197 -18.92 -13.31 5.12
N ALA A 198 -19.23 -14.53 4.65
CA ALA A 198 -18.81 -15.01 3.32
C ALA A 198 -19.27 -14.12 2.16
N ALA A 199 -20.43 -13.46 2.28
CA ALA A 199 -20.92 -12.52 1.26
C ALA A 199 -20.13 -11.20 1.20
N LEU A 200 -19.44 -10.81 2.29
CA LEU A 200 -18.63 -9.60 2.37
C LEU A 200 -17.14 -9.87 2.13
N ASP A 201 -16.67 -11.11 2.32
CA ASP A 201 -15.29 -11.52 2.08
C ASP A 201 -15.27 -12.91 1.42
N PRO A 202 -15.77 -13.05 0.17
CA PRO A 202 -15.84 -14.35 -0.50
C PRO A 202 -14.46 -14.83 -0.98
N ASP A 203 -14.21 -16.13 -0.83
CA ASP A 203 -12.94 -16.76 -1.21
C ASP A 203 -12.58 -16.60 -2.69
N SER A 204 -13.59 -16.51 -3.56
CA SER A 204 -13.42 -16.33 -5.01
C SER A 204 -12.89 -14.95 -5.39
N LEU A 205 -13.02 -13.96 -4.50
CA LEU A 205 -12.56 -12.59 -4.75
C LEU A 205 -11.38 -12.19 -3.86
N TYR A 206 -10.95 -13.05 -2.93
CA TYR A 206 -9.80 -12.77 -2.07
C TYR A 206 -8.55 -12.58 -2.93
N ASN A 207 -7.82 -11.49 -2.65
CA ASN A 207 -6.61 -11.11 -3.39
C ASN A 207 -6.85 -10.64 -4.84
N THR A 208 -8.09 -10.31 -5.21
CA THR A 208 -8.45 -9.82 -6.56
C THR A 208 -8.67 -8.31 -6.56
N ILE A 209 -8.07 -7.63 -7.55
CA ILE A 209 -8.29 -6.20 -7.83
C ILE A 209 -9.25 -6.06 -9.01
N GLY A 210 -10.15 -5.06 -8.92
CA GLY A 210 -11.15 -4.77 -9.94
C GLY A 210 -12.18 -3.79 -9.39
N ASN A 211 -13.40 -3.84 -9.92
CA ASN A 211 -14.54 -3.06 -9.48
C ASN A 211 -15.41 -3.79 -8.44
N ALA A 212 -16.49 -3.15 -7.99
CA ALA A 212 -17.36 -3.69 -6.95
C ALA A 212 -17.98 -5.07 -7.28
N THR A 213 -18.00 -5.47 -8.56
CA THR A 213 -18.59 -6.74 -9.02
C THR A 213 -17.57 -7.87 -9.22
N ASN A 214 -16.28 -7.56 -9.31
CA ASN A 214 -15.24 -8.55 -9.64
C ASN A 214 -13.96 -8.41 -8.80
N SER A 215 -14.04 -7.75 -7.64
CA SER A 215 -12.91 -7.57 -6.73
C SER A 215 -13.29 -7.80 -5.28
N GLN A 216 -12.29 -8.00 -4.44
CA GLN A 216 -12.52 -8.11 -3.01
C GLN A 216 -13.25 -6.87 -2.50
N ILE A 217 -14.34 -7.11 -1.76
CA ILE A 217 -15.16 -6.05 -1.20
C ILE A 217 -14.34 -5.23 -0.22
N GLN A 218 -14.42 -3.91 -0.34
CA GLN A 218 -13.74 -3.01 0.57
C GLN A 218 -14.65 -2.67 1.75
N ALA A 219 -14.09 -2.79 2.94
CA ALA A 219 -14.66 -2.33 4.18
C ALA A 219 -14.48 -0.81 4.34
N TYR A 220 -15.42 -0.20 5.05
CA TYR A 220 -15.28 1.17 5.54
C TYR A 220 -14.38 1.20 6.77
N GLY A 221 -13.66 2.30 6.96
CA GLY A 221 -12.74 2.48 8.07
C GLY A 221 -12.12 3.88 8.08
N PRO A 222 -11.14 4.13 8.97
CA PRO A 222 -10.47 5.41 9.09
C PRO A 222 -9.86 5.87 7.76
N ALA A 223 -9.95 7.16 7.43
CA ALA A 223 -9.20 7.72 6.31
C ALA A 223 -7.72 7.93 6.69
N LEU A 224 -7.49 8.37 7.94
CA LEU A 224 -6.17 8.55 8.54
C LEU A 224 -6.19 8.07 9.99
N VAL A 225 -5.00 7.85 10.55
CA VAL A 225 -4.78 7.65 11.97
C VAL A 225 -3.57 8.49 12.35
N LEU A 226 -3.81 9.47 13.21
CA LEU A 226 -2.82 10.41 13.71
C LEU A 226 -2.66 10.21 15.21
N ALA A 227 -1.49 10.50 15.75
CA ALA A 227 -1.27 10.48 17.18
C ALA A 227 -0.27 11.53 17.64
N LYS A 228 -0.38 11.90 18.91
CA LYS A 228 0.64 12.62 19.67
C LYS A 228 1.75 11.67 20.13
N GLY A 229 2.89 12.26 20.51
CA GLY A 229 4.12 11.55 20.90
C GLY A 229 5.23 11.60 19.85
N TRP A 230 5.10 12.47 18.84
CA TRP A 230 6.08 12.59 17.76
C TRP A 230 7.46 13.01 18.27
N ASP A 231 8.46 12.22 17.89
CA ASP A 231 9.84 12.32 18.35
C ASP A 231 10.73 13.23 17.49
N GLY A 232 10.18 13.86 16.46
CA GLY A 232 10.90 14.78 15.57
C GLY A 232 11.43 14.14 14.28
N ARG A 233 11.23 12.84 14.05
CA ARG A 233 11.59 12.19 12.78
C ARG A 233 10.81 12.77 11.60
N PRO A 234 11.39 12.87 10.38
CA PRO A 234 10.67 13.36 9.22
C PRO A 234 9.39 12.57 8.95
N VAL A 235 8.33 13.25 8.51
CA VAL A 235 7.06 12.66 8.12
C VAL A 235 6.66 13.17 6.74
N PRO A 236 6.64 12.31 5.70
CA PRO A 236 6.35 12.71 4.34
C PRO A 236 4.85 12.84 4.13
N LEU A 237 4.47 13.95 3.51
CA LEU A 237 3.33 14.00 2.61
C LEU A 237 3.77 13.34 1.30
N VAL A 238 3.21 12.19 0.94
CA VAL A 238 3.58 11.46 -0.29
C VAL A 238 2.54 11.71 -1.37
N VAL A 239 2.95 12.34 -2.47
CA VAL A 239 2.15 12.45 -3.71
C VAL A 239 2.68 11.45 -4.74
N GLY A 240 1.79 10.74 -5.42
CA GLY A 240 2.16 9.63 -6.28
C GLY A 240 0.98 8.76 -6.69
N ASP A 241 1.26 7.62 -7.33
CA ASP A 241 0.23 6.78 -7.93
C ASP A 241 0.25 5.32 -7.40
N SER A 242 -0.23 4.38 -8.23
CA SER A 242 -0.23 2.95 -7.92
C SER A 242 1.15 2.36 -7.69
N LEU A 243 2.25 3.04 -7.98
CA LEU A 243 3.61 2.56 -7.66
C LEU A 243 4.01 2.87 -6.21
N ILE A 244 3.40 3.88 -5.59
CA ILE A 244 3.54 4.20 -4.16
C ILE A 244 2.62 3.34 -3.32
N GLU A 245 1.34 3.37 -3.64
CA GLU A 245 0.29 2.71 -2.84
C GLU A 245 0.20 1.21 -3.12
N ARG A 246 0.48 0.84 -4.38
CA ARG A 246 0.01 -0.42 -4.99
C ARG A 246 -1.51 -0.55 -4.88
N GLN A 247 -2.15 -1.00 -5.96
CA GLN A 247 -3.52 -1.46 -5.81
C GLN A 247 -3.54 -2.57 -4.75
N GLU A 248 -4.45 -2.48 -3.78
CA GLU A 248 -4.43 -3.36 -2.62
C GLU A 248 -4.68 -4.82 -3.04
N ILE A 249 -3.63 -5.63 -2.91
CA ILE A 249 -3.58 -7.08 -3.15
C ILE A 249 -3.42 -7.71 -1.77
N ALA A 250 -4.55 -8.10 -1.17
CA ALA A 250 -4.66 -8.40 0.25
C ALA A 250 -3.62 -9.39 0.74
N ALA A 251 -3.40 -10.51 0.05
CA ALA A 251 -2.46 -11.55 0.48
C ALA A 251 -0.98 -11.11 0.44
N SER A 252 -0.66 -10.02 -0.26
CA SER A 252 0.71 -9.56 -0.46
C SER A 252 1.18 -8.51 0.56
N ALA A 253 0.30 -8.07 1.45
CA ALA A 253 0.65 -7.13 2.51
C ALA A 253 1.70 -7.74 3.45
N ASP A 254 2.56 -6.89 4.02
CA ASP A 254 3.41 -7.32 5.13
C ASP A 254 2.62 -7.29 6.46
N GLU A 255 3.25 -7.71 7.56
CA GLU A 255 2.63 -7.74 8.89
C GLU A 255 2.07 -6.38 9.33
N ARG A 256 2.67 -5.29 8.82
CA ARG A 256 2.30 -3.89 9.12
C ARG A 256 1.37 -3.30 8.06
N GLY A 257 0.92 -4.11 7.10
CA GLY A 257 -0.07 -3.74 6.09
C GLY A 257 0.49 -3.07 4.84
N ASN A 258 1.82 -2.89 4.70
CA ASN A 258 2.39 -2.22 3.54
C ASN A 258 2.42 -3.13 2.31
N MET A 259 2.11 -2.56 1.15
CA MET A 259 2.04 -3.31 -0.12
C MET A 259 2.93 -2.74 -1.22
N GLY A 260 3.05 -1.40 -1.29
CA GLY A 260 3.85 -0.70 -2.29
C GLY A 260 5.34 -0.59 -1.94
N MET A 261 6.12 -0.24 -2.96
CA MET A 261 7.59 -0.11 -2.86
C MET A 261 8.00 0.98 -1.87
N ILE A 262 7.46 2.18 -2.04
CA ILE A 262 7.87 3.34 -1.24
C ILE A 262 7.34 3.23 0.19
N ARG A 263 6.12 2.76 0.43
CA ARG A 263 5.63 2.50 1.80
C ARG A 263 6.54 1.54 2.57
N ARG A 264 6.94 0.43 1.96
CA ARG A 264 7.86 -0.54 2.59
C ARG A 264 9.25 0.03 2.84
N TRP A 265 9.76 0.81 1.90
CA TRP A 265 11.07 1.44 2.07
C TRP A 265 11.07 2.51 3.19
N LEU A 266 10.00 3.30 3.29
CA LEU A 266 9.80 4.26 4.37
C LEU A 266 9.61 3.57 5.73
N ASP A 267 8.83 2.49 5.78
CA ASP A 267 8.59 1.71 6.99
C ASP A 267 9.75 0.77 7.38
N GLN A 268 10.83 0.68 6.59
CA GLN A 268 11.98 -0.12 7.03
C GLN A 268 12.59 0.49 8.30
N ARG A 269 12.63 -0.32 9.37
CA ARG A 269 13.27 0.05 10.63
C ARG A 269 14.79 0.02 10.45
N ASP A 270 15.37 1.20 10.29
CA ASP A 270 16.80 1.40 10.14
C ASP A 270 17.39 2.05 11.42
N GLN A 271 18.56 1.58 11.87
CA GLN A 271 19.17 2.07 13.11
C GLN A 271 19.65 3.53 13.04
N VAL A 272 19.88 4.05 11.84
CA VAL A 272 20.35 5.43 11.60
C VAL A 272 19.17 6.32 11.24
N TRP A 273 18.34 5.89 10.30
CA TRP A 273 17.29 6.73 9.70
C TRP A 273 15.91 6.52 10.32
N GLY A 274 15.70 5.42 11.03
CA GLY A 274 14.40 5.05 11.59
C GLY A 274 13.37 4.69 10.52
N ASN A 275 12.18 4.32 10.99
CA ASN A 275 11.01 4.22 10.14
C ASN A 275 10.40 5.61 9.92
N THR A 276 9.59 5.73 8.87
CA THR A 276 8.87 6.95 8.56
C THR A 276 7.46 6.59 8.16
N VAL A 277 6.46 6.98 8.96
CA VAL A 277 5.05 6.71 8.66
C VAL A 277 4.55 7.82 7.73
N PRO A 278 4.17 7.54 6.47
CA PRO A 278 3.75 8.56 5.54
C PRO A 278 2.31 9.01 5.75
N LEU A 279 2.03 10.28 5.45
CA LEU A 279 0.72 10.73 5.00
C LEU A 279 0.68 10.53 3.48
N VAL A 280 0.03 9.47 3.01
CA VAL A 280 -0.07 9.27 1.56
C VAL A 280 -1.31 9.96 1.01
N MET A 281 -1.10 10.80 0.01
CA MET A 281 -2.15 11.44 -0.78
C MET A 281 -2.52 10.59 -1.99
N GLY A 282 -1.51 9.96 -2.59
CA GLY A 282 -1.63 9.17 -3.81
C GLY A 282 -2.78 8.17 -3.84
N VAL A 283 -3.41 8.00 -5.01
CA VAL A 283 -4.27 6.84 -5.31
C VAL A 283 -3.90 6.19 -6.66
N PRO A 284 -4.26 4.91 -6.90
CA PRO A 284 -4.02 4.26 -8.18
C PRO A 284 -4.52 5.05 -9.39
N GLY A 285 -3.63 5.30 -10.34
CA GLY A 285 -3.92 6.05 -11.57
C GLY A 285 -3.83 7.57 -11.45
N GLU A 286 -3.43 8.11 -10.29
CA GLU A 286 -3.34 9.55 -10.06
C GLU A 286 -2.56 10.31 -11.14
N HIS A 287 -3.15 11.41 -11.61
CA HIS A 287 -2.51 12.43 -12.43
C HIS A 287 -2.25 13.67 -11.59
N ASN A 288 -1.03 14.21 -11.66
CA ASN A 288 -0.66 15.45 -11.00
C ASN A 288 -1.49 16.63 -11.52
N GLU A 289 -1.89 16.63 -12.80
CA GLU A 289 -2.71 17.70 -13.37
C GLU A 289 -4.07 17.85 -12.66
N PHE A 290 -4.64 16.75 -12.15
CA PHE A 290 -5.94 16.72 -11.47
C PHE A 290 -5.86 16.94 -9.95
N GLU A 291 -4.73 16.65 -9.32
CA GLU A 291 -4.53 16.91 -7.89
C GLU A 291 -4.60 18.42 -7.60
N LEU A 292 -5.28 18.83 -6.51
CA LEU A 292 -5.56 20.26 -6.21
C LEU A 292 -6.28 21.04 -7.33
N ALA A 293 -6.98 20.36 -8.26
CA ALA A 293 -7.98 20.99 -9.12
C ALA A 293 -9.34 21.12 -8.38
N THR A 294 -10.34 21.79 -8.95
CA THR A 294 -11.63 22.11 -8.29
C THR A 294 -12.34 20.91 -7.64
N ASN A 295 -12.12 19.70 -8.15
CA ASN A 295 -12.74 18.45 -7.69
C ASN A 295 -11.77 17.52 -6.95
N ALA A 296 -10.62 18.00 -6.47
CA ALA A 296 -9.65 17.24 -5.68
C ALA A 296 -9.12 18.10 -4.50
N THR A 297 -10.01 18.54 -3.61
CA THR A 297 -9.69 19.47 -2.52
C THR A 297 -10.11 18.99 -1.13
N LYS A 298 -11.04 18.05 -0.99
CA LYS A 298 -11.61 17.60 0.27
C LYS A 298 -10.57 16.96 1.18
N ARG A 299 -9.66 16.13 0.65
CA ARG A 299 -8.51 15.60 1.44
C ARG A 299 -7.64 16.73 1.99
N TRP A 300 -7.35 17.72 1.17
CA TRP A 300 -6.54 18.88 1.56
C TRP A 300 -7.25 19.78 2.58
N VAL A 301 -8.57 19.95 2.45
CA VAL A 301 -9.39 20.66 3.44
C VAL A 301 -9.34 19.94 4.79
N MET A 302 -9.39 18.61 4.80
CA MET A 302 -9.23 17.84 6.04
C MET A 302 -7.85 18.06 6.67
N ILE A 303 -6.78 18.03 5.87
CA ILE A 303 -5.40 18.27 6.34
C ILE A 303 -5.27 19.68 6.95
N ASP A 304 -5.80 20.71 6.27
CA ASP A 304 -5.81 22.09 6.77
C ASP A 304 -6.64 22.24 8.04
N ALA A 305 -7.79 21.56 8.13
CA ALA A 305 -8.63 21.57 9.31
C ALA A 305 -7.88 20.97 10.51
N ILE A 306 -7.13 19.88 10.30
CA ILE A 306 -6.32 19.27 11.35
C ILE A 306 -5.19 20.21 11.79
N LYS A 307 -4.47 20.80 10.82
CA LYS A 307 -3.43 21.81 11.04
C LYS A 307 -3.94 22.95 11.93
N THR A 308 -5.07 23.54 11.57
CA THR A 308 -5.61 24.74 12.23
C THR A 308 -6.28 24.44 13.57
N THR A 309 -7.03 23.34 13.66
CA THR A 309 -7.87 23.03 14.82
C THR A 309 -7.11 22.25 15.90
N PHE A 310 -6.24 21.32 15.51
CA PHE A 310 -5.62 20.37 16.46
C PHE A 310 -4.12 20.58 16.65
N ASN A 311 -3.43 21.18 15.68
CA ASN A 311 -1.97 21.36 15.71
C ASN A 311 -1.52 22.83 15.86
N GLY A 312 -2.42 23.75 16.20
CA GLY A 312 -2.08 25.16 16.42
C GLY A 312 -1.42 25.84 15.22
N GLY A 313 -1.78 25.42 14.00
CA GLY A 313 -1.22 25.95 12.76
C GLY A 313 -0.02 25.18 12.20
N LYS A 314 0.45 24.10 12.84
CA LYS A 314 1.52 23.24 12.32
C LYS A 314 0.94 22.12 11.44
N ASP A 315 1.61 21.81 10.32
CA ASP A 315 1.16 20.75 9.40
C ASP A 315 1.11 19.37 10.08
N ILE A 316 0.61 18.33 9.41
CA ILE A 316 0.71 16.93 9.91
C ILE A 316 1.83 16.16 9.19
N TRP A 317 2.77 16.88 8.59
CA TRP A 317 3.91 16.39 7.84
C TRP A 317 5.06 17.39 7.95
N THR A 318 6.26 17.02 7.51
CA THR A 318 7.48 17.86 7.60
C THR A 318 8.15 18.08 6.26
N PHE A 319 7.91 17.21 5.27
CA PHE A 319 8.37 17.38 3.90
C PHE A 319 7.39 16.74 2.91
N CYS A 320 7.46 17.12 1.64
CA CYS A 320 6.73 16.47 0.56
C CYS A 320 7.67 15.52 -0.18
N LEU A 321 7.29 14.24 -0.29
CA LEU A 321 7.96 13.26 -1.13
C LEU A 321 7.11 13.07 -2.39
N ASP A 322 7.63 13.56 -3.51
CA ASP A 322 6.90 13.58 -4.77
C ASP A 322 7.43 12.54 -5.74
N GLN A 323 6.60 11.56 -6.04
CA GLN A 323 6.83 10.54 -7.07
C GLN A 323 5.76 10.60 -8.16
N GLY A 324 4.88 11.61 -8.14
CA GLY A 324 3.79 11.74 -9.09
C GLY A 324 4.26 12.03 -10.53
N GLY A 325 3.32 12.15 -11.45
CA GLY A 325 3.60 12.53 -12.83
C GLY A 325 3.65 11.41 -13.85
N ARG A 326 3.68 10.14 -13.44
CA ARG A 326 3.77 9.03 -14.40
C ARG A 326 2.54 8.97 -15.31
N ASN A 327 1.34 9.15 -14.76
CA ASN A 327 0.10 9.09 -15.56
C ASN A 327 -0.12 10.36 -16.39
N ASP A 328 0.58 11.46 -16.06
CA ASP A 328 0.64 12.70 -16.87
C ASP A 328 1.50 12.59 -18.14
N ASN A 329 2.02 11.39 -18.44
CA ASN A 329 2.93 11.14 -19.56
C ASN A 329 2.40 11.69 -20.89
N ASN A 330 3.34 12.13 -21.72
CA ASN A 330 3.05 12.61 -23.05
C ASN A 330 4.29 12.44 -23.93
N THR A 331 4.09 12.20 -25.23
CA THR A 331 5.20 12.19 -26.20
C THR A 331 5.89 13.56 -26.30
N THR A 332 5.14 14.63 -26.03
CA THR A 332 5.66 16.00 -25.94
C THR A 332 6.16 16.31 -24.53
N LEU A 333 7.48 16.44 -24.38
CA LEU A 333 8.13 16.67 -23.08
C LEU A 333 7.56 17.88 -22.33
N SER A 334 7.36 19.02 -23.00
CA SER A 334 6.88 20.25 -22.35
C SER A 334 5.47 20.12 -21.76
N LEU A 335 4.61 19.31 -22.37
CA LEU A 335 3.27 19.03 -21.85
C LEU A 335 3.32 18.09 -20.64
N TRP A 336 4.21 17.09 -20.66
CA TRP A 336 4.43 16.24 -19.50
C TRP A 336 5.00 17.05 -18.32
N GLN A 337 5.99 17.89 -18.58
CA GLN A 337 6.59 18.78 -17.59
C GLN A 337 5.56 19.73 -16.97
N SER A 338 4.72 20.40 -17.78
CA SER A 338 3.76 21.37 -17.25
C SER A 338 2.73 20.72 -16.32
N ARG A 339 2.25 19.52 -16.68
CA ARG A 339 1.32 18.73 -15.85
C ARG A 339 1.95 18.25 -14.55
N LYS A 340 3.16 17.67 -14.63
CA LYS A 340 3.91 17.19 -13.45
C LYS A 340 4.18 18.33 -12.47
N PHE A 341 4.80 19.41 -12.95
CA PHE A 341 5.29 20.52 -12.12
C PHE A 341 4.17 21.44 -11.63
N GLY A 342 3.00 21.42 -12.29
CA GLY A 342 1.84 22.19 -11.85
C GLY A 342 1.33 21.78 -10.47
N LEU A 343 1.44 20.50 -10.08
CA LEU A 343 1.14 20.09 -8.69
C LEU A 343 2.18 20.66 -7.71
N ASP A 344 3.46 20.55 -8.05
CA ASP A 344 4.56 21.01 -7.18
C ASP A 344 4.43 22.51 -6.89
N ASP A 345 4.12 23.31 -7.91
CA ASP A 345 3.86 24.74 -7.77
C ASP A 345 2.64 25.02 -6.87
N ARG A 346 1.57 24.24 -6.99
CA ARG A 346 0.38 24.35 -6.12
C ARG A 346 0.69 24.00 -4.67
N ILE A 347 1.53 22.99 -4.42
CA ILE A 347 1.94 22.62 -3.06
C ILE A 347 2.79 23.72 -2.44
N ILE A 348 3.79 24.24 -3.17
CA ILE A 348 4.66 25.33 -2.70
C ILE A 348 3.83 26.59 -2.41
N ALA A 349 2.86 26.91 -3.27
CA ALA A 349 1.97 28.05 -3.07
C ALA A 349 1.05 27.85 -1.84
N ARG A 350 0.53 26.64 -1.64
CA ARG A 350 -0.35 26.30 -0.52
C ARG A 350 0.40 26.21 0.81
N TYR A 351 1.65 25.76 0.80
CA TYR A 351 2.51 25.58 1.96
C TYR A 351 3.87 26.26 1.74
N PRO A 352 3.95 27.60 1.93
CA PRO A 352 5.20 28.33 1.77
C PRO A 352 6.30 27.75 2.68
N GLY A 353 7.47 27.48 2.09
CA GLY A 353 8.60 26.88 2.80
C GLY A 353 8.59 25.34 2.87
N ALA A 354 7.65 24.67 2.18
CA ALA A 354 7.64 23.21 2.09
C ALA A 354 8.99 22.67 1.57
N HIS A 355 9.59 21.75 2.33
CA HIS A 355 10.75 20.99 1.87
C HIS A 355 10.29 19.92 0.87
N MET A 356 10.55 20.14 -0.42
CA MET A 356 10.14 19.23 -1.49
C MET A 356 11.29 18.28 -1.86
N VAL A 357 11.03 16.97 -1.87
CA VAL A 357 11.97 15.94 -2.31
C VAL A 357 11.36 15.20 -3.50
N GLY A 358 11.96 15.35 -4.69
CA GLY A 358 11.48 14.70 -5.91
C GLY A 358 12.06 13.30 -6.10
N MET A 359 11.28 12.38 -6.68
CA MET A 359 11.74 11.08 -7.14
C MET A 359 11.65 10.99 -8.66
N THR A 360 12.60 10.31 -9.30
CA THR A 360 12.51 10.05 -10.74
C THR A 360 11.32 9.14 -11.07
N ILE A 361 10.77 9.29 -12.27
CA ILE A 361 9.62 8.51 -12.75
C ILE A 361 10.12 7.15 -13.27
N LEU A 362 9.40 6.10 -12.89
CA LEU A 362 9.67 4.72 -13.32
C LEU A 362 9.10 4.45 -14.73
N PRO A 363 9.79 3.64 -15.56
CA PRO A 363 9.36 3.35 -16.92
C PRO A 363 8.17 2.36 -16.98
N THR A 364 7.55 2.28 -18.16
CA THR A 364 6.69 1.15 -18.56
C THR A 364 7.48 0.21 -19.46
N LEU A 365 7.44 -1.09 -19.21
CA LEU A 365 8.11 -2.06 -20.10
C LEU A 365 7.19 -2.42 -21.26
N ALA A 366 7.78 -2.67 -22.44
CA ALA A 366 7.02 -2.89 -23.68
C ALA A 366 6.47 -4.31 -23.84
N GLY A 367 6.82 -5.24 -22.94
CA GLY A 367 6.43 -6.65 -23.01
C GLY A 367 7.61 -7.62 -22.90
N SER A 368 7.32 -8.91 -22.86
CA SER A 368 8.32 -9.98 -22.86
C SER A 368 7.86 -11.18 -23.70
N SER A 369 8.80 -11.81 -24.41
CA SER A 369 8.57 -13.03 -25.20
C SER A 369 8.48 -14.30 -24.36
N ASP A 370 8.88 -14.26 -23.09
CA ASP A 370 8.88 -15.39 -22.17
C ASP A 370 8.16 -15.07 -20.85
N ALA A 371 7.18 -14.17 -20.93
CA ALA A 371 6.35 -13.72 -19.82
C ALA A 371 7.15 -13.13 -18.64
N GLY A 372 8.28 -12.49 -18.90
CA GLY A 372 9.12 -11.82 -17.89
C GLY A 372 10.02 -12.78 -17.12
N ARG A 373 10.26 -13.99 -17.65
CA ARG A 373 11.13 -14.99 -17.04
C ARG A 373 12.58 -14.54 -17.05
N THR A 374 13.07 -14.07 -18.20
CA THR A 374 14.47 -13.64 -18.37
C THR A 374 14.57 -12.16 -18.73
N VAL A 375 15.68 -11.51 -18.35
CA VAL A 375 15.94 -10.12 -18.74
C VAL A 375 16.07 -10.02 -20.25
N ALA A 376 16.70 -11.01 -20.89
CA ALA A 376 16.83 -11.07 -22.34
C ALA A 376 15.47 -11.10 -23.05
N GLY A 377 14.47 -11.76 -22.45
CA GLY A 377 13.10 -11.87 -22.99
C GLY A 377 12.32 -10.56 -23.04
N TYR A 378 12.70 -9.52 -22.27
CA TYR A 378 12.06 -8.21 -22.39
C TYR A 378 12.40 -7.52 -23.71
N SER A 379 11.35 -6.97 -24.33
CA SER A 379 11.49 -6.03 -25.44
C SER A 379 12.02 -4.69 -24.98
N ALA A 380 12.67 -3.95 -25.87
CA ALA A 380 13.10 -2.59 -25.59
C ALA A 380 11.88 -1.71 -25.25
N THR A 381 12.06 -0.84 -24.25
CA THR A 381 11.05 0.17 -23.89
C THR A 381 10.77 1.11 -25.08
N SER A 382 9.52 1.60 -25.17
CA SER A 382 9.17 2.57 -26.22
C SER A 382 9.99 3.86 -26.08
N ALA A 383 10.09 4.66 -27.15
CA ALA A 383 10.78 5.95 -27.10
C ALA A 383 10.22 6.90 -26.01
N LEU A 384 8.93 6.80 -25.67
CA LEU A 384 8.32 7.51 -24.55
C LEU A 384 8.91 7.07 -23.20
N TRP A 385 9.05 5.77 -22.99
CA TRP A 385 9.37 5.17 -21.69
C TRP A 385 10.83 4.75 -21.53
N ASN A 386 11.69 4.98 -22.52
CA ASN A 386 13.10 4.64 -22.43
C ASN A 386 13.80 5.53 -21.38
N PRO A 387 14.32 4.95 -20.28
CA PRO A 387 14.89 5.72 -19.18
C PRO A 387 16.28 6.30 -19.49
N SER A 388 16.91 5.91 -20.61
CA SER A 388 18.28 6.30 -20.97
C SER A 388 18.33 7.31 -22.13
N THR A 389 17.43 7.21 -23.10
CA THR A 389 17.48 8.02 -24.35
C THR A 389 16.15 8.62 -24.77
N GLY A 390 15.04 8.31 -24.09
CA GLY A 390 13.68 8.69 -24.49
C GLY A 390 13.14 9.96 -23.83
N THR A 391 11.85 10.22 -24.05
CA THR A 391 11.14 11.35 -23.40
C THR A 391 11.19 11.23 -21.88
N LEU A 392 11.07 10.01 -21.33
CA LEU A 392 11.25 9.74 -19.90
C LEU A 392 12.64 10.15 -19.40
N ALA A 393 13.70 9.86 -20.16
CA ALA A 393 15.06 10.25 -19.77
C ALA A 393 15.18 11.78 -19.63
N SER A 394 14.64 12.53 -20.61
CA SER A 394 14.60 14.00 -20.54
C SER A 394 13.71 14.51 -19.40
N MET A 395 12.59 13.85 -19.13
CA MET A 395 11.71 14.19 -18.01
C MET A 395 12.41 13.98 -16.67
N ASN A 396 13.08 12.85 -16.48
CA ASN A 396 13.86 12.56 -15.27
C ASN A 396 15.04 13.52 -15.08
N ALA A 397 15.73 13.88 -16.16
CA ALA A 397 16.75 14.94 -16.11
C ALA A 397 16.16 16.30 -15.66
N SER A 398 14.93 16.60 -16.09
CA SER A 398 14.22 17.82 -15.68
C SER A 398 13.83 17.80 -14.20
N LEU A 399 13.42 16.64 -13.67
CA LEU A 399 13.16 16.47 -12.23
C LEU A 399 14.43 16.71 -11.41
N ILE A 400 15.56 16.09 -11.82
CA ILE A 400 16.85 16.20 -11.13
C ILE A 400 17.35 17.64 -11.11
N ALA A 401 17.16 18.39 -12.21
CA ALA A 401 17.62 19.77 -12.34
C ALA A 401 16.64 20.83 -11.80
N SER A 402 15.42 20.44 -11.39
CA SER A 402 14.37 21.38 -11.00
C SER A 402 14.70 22.08 -9.67
N SER A 403 14.60 23.40 -9.66
CA SER A 403 14.74 24.22 -8.44
C SER A 403 13.56 24.09 -7.47
N ARG A 404 12.47 23.40 -7.87
CA ARG A 404 11.32 23.12 -6.99
C ARG A 404 11.67 22.15 -5.88
N PHE A 405 12.64 21.28 -6.13
CA PHE A 405 13.05 20.25 -5.17
C PHE A 405 14.32 20.68 -4.45
N ALA A 406 14.28 20.63 -3.13
CA ALA A 406 15.47 20.82 -2.31
C ALA A 406 16.48 19.68 -2.50
N LYS A 407 15.97 18.47 -2.74
CA LYS A 407 16.75 17.25 -3.02
C LYS A 407 15.98 16.33 -3.97
N THR A 408 16.69 15.45 -4.67
CA THR A 408 16.08 14.45 -5.56
C THR A 408 16.61 13.05 -5.28
N ILE A 409 15.80 12.00 -5.49
CA ILE A 409 16.17 10.60 -5.38
C ILE A 409 15.96 9.94 -6.73
N ASP A 410 17.03 9.41 -7.32
CA ASP A 410 16.90 8.59 -8.53
C ASP A 410 16.54 7.15 -8.15
N ILE A 411 15.31 6.75 -8.43
CA ILE A 411 14.77 5.43 -8.12
C ILE A 411 14.77 4.47 -9.30
N VAL A 412 15.07 4.95 -10.52
CA VAL A 412 15.13 4.11 -11.72
C VAL A 412 16.16 2.97 -11.57
N PRO A 413 17.39 3.20 -11.07
CA PRO A 413 18.37 2.13 -10.92
C PRO A 413 17.89 0.98 -10.02
N ALA A 414 17.14 1.28 -8.96
CA ALA A 414 16.60 0.26 -8.05
C ALA A 414 15.53 -0.61 -8.72
N PHE A 415 14.80 -0.05 -9.69
CA PHE A 415 13.72 -0.72 -10.44
C PHE A 415 14.24 -1.57 -11.61
N MET A 416 15.24 -1.08 -12.34
CA MET A 416 15.77 -1.73 -13.54
C MET A 416 16.69 -2.92 -13.23
N SER A 417 16.97 -3.75 -14.24
CA SER A 417 17.97 -4.82 -14.15
C SER A 417 19.38 -4.26 -14.11
N ASP A 418 20.27 -4.93 -13.37
CA ASP A 418 21.71 -4.60 -13.35
C ASP A 418 22.41 -4.97 -14.66
N SER A 419 21.94 -6.04 -15.32
CA SER A 419 22.55 -6.56 -16.54
C SER A 419 22.19 -5.74 -17.79
N ASP A 420 21.05 -5.05 -17.75
CA ASP A 420 20.57 -4.16 -18.80
C ASP A 420 19.65 -3.09 -18.18
N PRO A 421 20.14 -1.84 -18.01
CA PRO A 421 19.38 -0.78 -17.37
C PRO A 421 18.20 -0.27 -18.20
N THR A 422 18.02 -0.76 -19.43
CA THR A 422 16.86 -0.45 -20.28
C THR A 422 15.71 -1.46 -20.09
N LYS A 423 15.95 -2.53 -19.31
CA LYS A 423 15.00 -3.61 -19.05
C LYS A 423 14.68 -3.78 -17.57
N GLY A 424 13.45 -4.21 -17.27
CA GLY A 424 13.01 -4.44 -15.90
C GLY A 424 13.63 -5.69 -15.27
N ALA A 425 13.38 -5.88 -13.98
CA ALA A 425 13.76 -7.10 -13.28
C ALA A 425 12.98 -8.31 -13.83
N ALA A 426 13.66 -9.43 -14.04
CA ALA A 426 13.04 -10.67 -14.50
C ALA A 426 12.95 -11.71 -13.38
N ALA A 427 12.14 -12.75 -13.57
CA ALA A 427 11.93 -13.79 -12.57
C ALA A 427 13.23 -14.56 -12.23
N GLU A 428 14.13 -14.72 -13.21
CA GLU A 428 15.44 -15.37 -13.03
C GLU A 428 16.32 -14.71 -11.95
N LEU A 429 16.09 -13.43 -11.65
CA LEU A 429 16.81 -12.68 -10.61
C LEU A 429 16.30 -13.00 -9.19
N THR A 430 15.26 -13.83 -9.07
CA THR A 430 14.62 -14.20 -7.80
C THR A 430 14.38 -15.71 -7.73
N PRO A 431 15.44 -16.54 -7.69
CA PRO A 431 15.28 -17.98 -7.50
C PRO A 431 14.73 -18.30 -6.12
N LEU A 432 13.76 -19.22 -6.05
CA LEU A 432 13.08 -19.62 -4.81
C LEU A 432 13.31 -21.09 -4.44
N GLY A 433 14.10 -21.82 -5.23
CA GLY A 433 14.30 -23.26 -5.10
C GLY A 433 13.43 -24.02 -6.10
N ASN A 434 12.71 -25.03 -5.63
CA ASN A 434 11.96 -25.95 -6.48
C ASN A 434 10.52 -26.14 -5.98
N VAL A 435 9.62 -26.52 -6.88
CA VAL A 435 8.31 -27.06 -6.51
C VAL A 435 8.54 -28.41 -5.82
N ILE A 436 7.98 -28.57 -4.62
CA ILE A 436 8.23 -29.75 -3.77
C ILE A 436 7.18 -30.83 -4.01
N GLY A 437 5.94 -30.43 -4.33
CA GLY A 437 4.85 -31.36 -4.60
C GLY A 437 3.57 -30.66 -5.04
N HIS A 438 2.62 -31.45 -5.53
CA HIS A 438 1.32 -30.99 -6.01
C HIS A 438 0.18 -31.89 -5.50
N PRO A 439 -0.17 -31.81 -4.20
CA PRO A 439 -1.06 -32.77 -3.54
C PRO A 439 -2.44 -32.95 -4.20
N GLY A 440 -2.90 -31.99 -5.01
CA GLY A 440 -4.22 -32.03 -5.68
C GLY A 440 -4.25 -32.49 -7.14
N ASN A 441 -3.13 -32.82 -7.80
CA ASN A 441 -3.14 -33.15 -9.24
C ASN A 441 -2.11 -34.22 -9.60
N GLN A 442 -2.43 -35.47 -9.27
CA GLN A 442 -1.60 -36.63 -9.64
C GLN A 442 -2.12 -37.36 -10.90
N ASP A 443 -3.32 -37.03 -11.37
CA ASP A 443 -4.03 -37.77 -12.43
C ASP A 443 -4.07 -37.06 -13.79
N GLY A 444 -3.60 -35.80 -13.87
CA GLY A 444 -3.59 -35.02 -15.12
C GLY A 444 -4.96 -34.54 -15.61
N VAL A 445 -6.00 -34.66 -14.77
CA VAL A 445 -7.38 -34.25 -15.10
C VAL A 445 -8.01 -33.45 -13.96
N THR A 446 -7.60 -33.70 -12.71
CA THR A 446 -8.06 -32.94 -11.54
C THR A 446 -7.41 -31.56 -11.54
N THR A 447 -8.27 -30.54 -11.51
CA THR A 447 -7.84 -29.15 -11.37
C THR A 447 -7.03 -28.96 -10.11
N TRP A 448 -5.86 -28.37 -10.27
CA TRP A 448 -4.93 -28.13 -9.18
C TRP A 448 -5.04 -26.71 -8.65
N ASP A 449 -5.33 -26.60 -7.35
CA ASP A 449 -5.40 -25.33 -6.63
C ASP A 449 -4.39 -25.23 -5.48
N THR A 450 -3.57 -26.27 -5.21
CA THR A 450 -2.73 -26.35 -4.00
C THR A 450 -1.29 -26.81 -4.27
N MET A 451 -0.33 -25.89 -4.23
CA MET A 451 1.11 -26.15 -4.39
C MET A 451 1.81 -26.47 -3.07
N ARG A 452 2.73 -27.44 -3.04
CA ARG A 452 3.70 -27.56 -1.96
C ARG A 452 5.02 -26.90 -2.36
N LEU A 453 5.41 -25.86 -1.63
CA LEU A 453 6.59 -25.02 -1.90
C LEU A 453 7.45 -24.86 -0.63
N PRO A 454 8.69 -24.35 -0.73
CA PRO A 454 9.45 -23.93 0.43
C PRO A 454 8.65 -22.97 1.31
N SER A 455 8.73 -23.12 2.63
CA SER A 455 8.05 -22.22 3.57
C SER A 455 8.63 -20.79 3.54
N THR A 456 9.76 -20.59 2.90
CA THR A 456 10.37 -19.27 2.65
C THR A 456 9.66 -18.48 1.54
N THR A 457 8.89 -19.15 0.67
CA THR A 457 8.06 -18.49 -0.35
C THR A 457 7.02 -17.59 0.33
N LYS A 458 6.80 -16.39 -0.23
CA LYS A 458 5.92 -15.39 0.39
C LYS A 458 4.47 -15.53 -0.08
N LEU A 459 3.52 -15.52 0.86
CA LEU A 459 2.10 -15.39 0.55
C LEU A 459 1.84 -14.10 -0.26
N GLY A 460 0.87 -14.14 -1.18
CA GLY A 460 0.59 -13.03 -2.09
C GLY A 460 1.64 -12.81 -3.18
N ALA A 461 2.69 -13.63 -3.22
CA ALA A 461 3.63 -13.61 -4.32
C ALA A 461 3.01 -14.21 -5.58
N ARG A 462 3.43 -13.66 -6.72
CA ARG A 462 3.33 -14.36 -7.98
C ARG A 462 4.61 -15.17 -8.16
N VAL A 463 4.47 -16.47 -8.29
CA VAL A 463 5.58 -17.40 -8.56
C VAL A 463 5.51 -17.87 -10.01
N MET A 464 6.65 -18.21 -10.57
CA MET A 464 6.80 -18.77 -11.91
C MET A 464 7.54 -20.10 -11.79
N PHE A 465 7.09 -21.11 -12.51
CA PHE A 465 7.71 -22.44 -12.48
C PHE A 465 7.57 -23.16 -13.82
N GLU A 466 8.47 -24.10 -14.03
CA GLU A 466 8.48 -25.00 -15.19
C GLU A 466 7.50 -26.15 -14.94
N TYR A 467 6.33 -26.15 -15.58
CA TYR A 467 5.34 -27.21 -15.34
C TYR A 467 5.60 -28.46 -16.19
N GLN A 468 6.32 -28.30 -17.30
CA GLN A 468 6.87 -29.35 -18.16
C GLN A 468 8.20 -28.86 -18.74
N PRO A 469 9.12 -29.73 -19.17
CA PRO A 469 10.40 -29.31 -19.74
C PRO A 469 10.25 -28.24 -20.85
N GLY A 470 10.82 -27.06 -20.63
CA GLY A 470 10.75 -25.90 -21.51
C GLY A 470 9.46 -25.07 -21.42
N LEU A 471 8.44 -25.53 -20.69
CA LEU A 471 7.13 -24.88 -20.59
C LEU A 471 6.93 -24.28 -19.20
N TRP A 472 6.73 -22.96 -19.18
CA TRP A 472 6.65 -22.17 -17.96
C TRP A 472 5.26 -21.58 -17.76
N THR A 473 4.89 -21.41 -16.50
CA THR A 473 3.65 -20.75 -16.11
C THR A 473 3.83 -20.01 -14.79
N SER A 474 2.85 -19.20 -14.42
CA SER A 474 2.89 -18.39 -13.20
C SER A 474 1.61 -18.50 -12.39
N ARG A 475 1.71 -18.45 -11.07
CA ARG A 475 0.59 -18.56 -10.12
C ARG A 475 0.70 -17.55 -9.00
N THR A 476 -0.44 -17.05 -8.53
CA THR A 476 -0.55 -16.14 -7.39
C THR A 476 -0.94 -16.93 -6.15
N LEU A 477 -0.10 -16.86 -5.11
CA LEU A 477 -0.33 -17.58 -3.86
C LEU A 477 -1.32 -16.81 -2.98
N VAL A 478 -2.45 -17.42 -2.64
CA VAL A 478 -3.57 -16.77 -1.95
C VAL A 478 -3.92 -17.37 -0.60
N ASP A 479 -3.37 -18.54 -0.26
CA ASP A 479 -3.43 -19.08 1.09
C ASP A 479 -2.16 -19.86 1.41
N ARG A 480 -1.91 -20.13 2.70
CA ARG A 480 -0.72 -20.84 3.19
C ARG A 480 -1.05 -21.70 4.41
N THR A 481 -0.55 -22.93 4.42
CA THR A 481 -0.53 -23.83 5.57
C THR A 481 0.86 -24.44 5.74
N ASP A 482 1.54 -24.09 6.83
CA ASP A 482 2.87 -24.61 7.17
C ASP A 482 2.82 -26.07 7.63
N LEU A 483 3.78 -26.88 7.18
CA LEU A 483 3.84 -28.32 7.50
C LEU A 483 4.88 -28.67 8.59
N GLY A 484 5.67 -27.69 9.05
CA GLY A 484 6.69 -27.88 10.09
C GLY A 484 7.99 -28.55 9.63
N ASP A 485 8.10 -28.93 8.35
CA ASP A 485 9.27 -29.59 7.75
C ASP A 485 10.07 -28.69 6.79
N GLY A 486 9.91 -27.37 6.93
CA GLY A 486 10.50 -26.39 6.01
C GLY A 486 9.70 -26.16 4.73
N THR A 487 8.51 -26.76 4.62
CA THR A 487 7.62 -26.60 3.46
C THR A 487 6.23 -26.13 3.90
N ALA A 488 5.46 -25.62 2.93
CA ALA A 488 4.08 -25.21 3.15
C ALA A 488 3.21 -25.53 1.92
N ASN A 489 1.94 -25.84 2.18
CA ASN A 489 0.91 -25.92 1.15
C ASN A 489 0.37 -24.52 0.88
N TYR A 490 0.28 -24.14 -0.39
CA TYR A 490 -0.22 -22.84 -0.83
C TYR A 490 -1.40 -23.02 -1.77
N ARG A 491 -2.51 -22.35 -1.48
CA ARG A 491 -3.59 -22.23 -2.45
C ARG A 491 -3.20 -21.23 -3.54
N VAL A 492 -3.52 -21.53 -4.79
CA VAL A 492 -3.27 -20.64 -5.94
C VAL A 492 -4.56 -20.06 -6.51
N ALA A 493 -4.49 -18.83 -7.03
CA ALA A 493 -5.65 -18.17 -7.64
C ALA A 493 -5.97 -18.72 -9.04
N GLU A 494 -4.96 -18.87 -9.89
CA GLU A 494 -5.14 -19.36 -11.26
C GLU A 494 -5.09 -20.89 -11.26
N VAL A 495 -6.23 -21.57 -11.26
CA VAL A 495 -6.27 -23.04 -11.27
C VAL A 495 -5.67 -23.59 -12.59
N LEU A 496 -4.95 -24.72 -12.53
CA LEU A 496 -4.29 -25.35 -13.69
C LEU A 496 -4.75 -26.80 -13.83
N ALA A 497 -5.03 -27.24 -15.06
CA ALA A 497 -5.45 -28.63 -15.35
C ALA A 497 -4.30 -29.58 -15.71
N THR A 498 -3.07 -29.06 -15.84
CA THR A 498 -1.90 -29.85 -16.28
C THR A 498 -1.01 -30.21 -15.09
N ASN A 499 -0.46 -31.43 -15.09
CA ASN A 499 0.52 -31.88 -14.09
C ASN A 499 1.73 -30.95 -14.05
N VAL A 500 2.18 -30.65 -12.82
CA VAL A 500 3.41 -29.91 -12.55
C VAL A 500 4.48 -30.92 -12.20
N GLN A 501 5.68 -30.77 -12.76
CA GLN A 501 6.78 -31.66 -12.44
C GLN A 501 7.29 -31.41 -11.01
N ASP A 502 7.40 -32.46 -10.21
CA ASP A 502 8.14 -32.40 -8.94
C ASP A 502 9.59 -31.99 -9.18
N ASN A 503 10.14 -31.19 -8.27
CA ASN A 503 11.44 -30.55 -8.39
C ASN A 503 11.58 -29.55 -9.56
N ALA A 504 10.49 -29.09 -10.17
CA ALA A 504 10.52 -28.00 -11.14
C ALA A 504 11.17 -26.74 -10.55
N ALA A 505 11.91 -26.00 -11.37
CA ALA A 505 12.49 -24.72 -10.97
C ALA A 505 11.38 -23.74 -10.56
N LEU A 506 11.59 -23.05 -9.43
CA LEU A 506 10.64 -22.08 -8.87
C LEU A 506 11.31 -20.71 -8.76
N LEU A 507 10.66 -19.71 -9.35
CA LEU A 507 11.12 -18.33 -9.41
C LEU A 507 10.05 -17.38 -8.86
N GLY A 508 10.49 -16.27 -8.26
CA GLY A 508 9.62 -15.16 -7.89
C GLY A 508 9.42 -14.25 -9.10
N HIS A 509 8.17 -13.98 -9.46
CA HIS A 509 7.86 -13.12 -10.59
C HIS A 509 7.94 -11.64 -10.19
N ALA A 510 8.54 -10.81 -11.05
CA ALA A 510 8.75 -9.39 -10.77
C ALA A 510 7.52 -8.51 -11.04
N TYR A 511 6.63 -8.90 -11.95
CA TYR A 511 5.45 -8.10 -12.38
C TYR A 511 4.12 -8.84 -12.26
N THR A 512 3.00 -8.13 -12.23
CA THR A 512 1.67 -8.71 -12.48
C THR A 512 1.49 -8.92 -13.99
N ALA A 513 1.08 -10.10 -14.42
CA ALA A 513 1.42 -10.69 -15.73
C ALA A 513 0.75 -10.13 -17.01
N ALA A 514 0.52 -8.82 -17.12
CA ALA A 514 0.00 -8.25 -18.37
C ALA A 514 0.43 -6.82 -18.67
N ASP A 515 0.54 -5.94 -17.67
CA ASP A 515 0.80 -4.53 -17.92
C ASP A 515 2.30 -4.18 -17.98
N PHE A 516 3.16 -4.99 -17.35
CA PHE A 516 4.57 -4.68 -17.13
C PHE A 516 4.82 -3.25 -16.61
N VAL A 517 3.86 -2.78 -15.80
CA VAL A 517 3.88 -1.53 -15.06
C VAL A 517 3.99 -1.86 -13.58
N HIS A 518 3.10 -2.72 -13.09
CA HIS A 518 2.95 -2.93 -11.65
C HIS A 518 3.84 -4.08 -11.17
N PRO A 519 4.78 -3.82 -10.25
CA PRO A 519 5.60 -4.87 -9.69
C PRO A 519 4.75 -5.82 -8.82
N ALA A 520 4.98 -7.12 -8.99
CA ALA A 520 4.55 -8.15 -8.06
C ALA A 520 5.44 -8.14 -6.80
N LEU A 521 5.06 -8.93 -5.78
CA LEU A 521 5.70 -8.87 -4.46
C LEU A 521 7.22 -9.01 -4.50
N TYR A 522 7.76 -9.93 -5.31
CA TYR A 522 9.22 -10.10 -5.42
C TYR A 522 9.91 -8.93 -6.15
N GLY A 523 9.24 -8.30 -7.12
CA GLY A 523 9.71 -7.05 -7.72
C GLY A 523 9.74 -5.89 -6.72
N VAL A 524 8.70 -5.79 -5.88
CA VAL A 524 8.63 -4.81 -4.78
C VAL A 524 9.78 -5.01 -3.79
N LEU A 525 9.98 -6.25 -3.32
CA LEU A 525 11.05 -6.57 -2.36
C LEU A 525 12.44 -6.32 -2.96
N ARG A 526 12.65 -6.65 -4.24
CA ARG A 526 13.90 -6.34 -4.94
C ARG A 526 14.16 -4.84 -4.97
N PHE A 527 13.17 -4.03 -5.37
CA PHE A 527 13.29 -2.57 -5.37
C PHE A 527 13.69 -2.04 -3.98
N VAL A 528 12.97 -2.45 -2.93
CA VAL A 528 13.22 -1.98 -1.56
C VAL A 528 14.64 -2.32 -1.12
N SER A 529 15.12 -3.53 -1.43
CA SER A 529 16.48 -3.97 -1.07
C SER A 529 17.59 -3.18 -1.79
N ARG A 530 17.27 -2.58 -2.95
CA ARG A 530 18.22 -1.84 -3.80
C ARG A 530 18.15 -0.33 -3.62
N LEU A 531 17.13 0.20 -2.97
CA LEU A 531 17.03 1.64 -2.66
C LEU A 531 17.70 1.92 -1.30
N PRO A 532 18.87 2.59 -1.26
CA PRO A 532 19.60 2.78 -0.01
C PRO A 532 18.82 3.58 1.03
N GLN A 533 18.82 3.12 2.28
CA GLN A 533 18.22 3.86 3.40
C GLN A 533 18.91 5.23 3.62
N SER A 534 20.17 5.39 3.19
CA SER A 534 20.89 6.68 3.21
C SER A 534 20.24 7.78 2.38
N HIS A 535 19.34 7.47 1.45
CA HIS A 535 18.54 8.50 0.78
C HIS A 535 17.59 9.24 1.72
N LYS A 536 17.23 8.67 2.88
CA LYS A 536 16.45 9.35 3.91
C LYS A 536 17.17 10.59 4.48
N ALA A 537 18.49 10.72 4.29
CA ALA A 537 19.22 11.96 4.59
C ALA A 537 18.66 13.19 3.87
N LYS A 538 18.01 13.00 2.72
CA LYS A 538 17.44 14.07 1.90
C LYS A 538 16.14 14.65 2.46
N PHE A 539 15.55 14.01 3.47
CA PHE A 539 14.29 14.44 4.09
C PHE A 539 14.48 15.62 5.05
N TYR A 540 15.73 15.92 5.39
CA TYR A 540 16.10 17.00 6.28
C TYR A 540 16.46 18.25 5.46
N PRO A 541 15.99 19.46 5.87
CA PRO A 541 16.36 20.74 5.26
C PRO A 541 17.85 21.04 5.28
#